data_AF-A0A953DTK4-F1
#
_entry.id   AF-A0A953DTK4-F1
#
_cell.length_a   1.000
_cell.length_b   1.000
_cell.length_c   1.000
_cell.angle_alpha   90.00
_cell.angle_beta   90.00
_cell.angle_gamma   90.00
#
_symmetry.space_group_name_H-M   'P 1'
#
loop_
_entity.id
_entity.type
_entity.pdbx_description
1 polymer ?
#
loop_
_entity_poly.entity_id
_entity_poly.type
_entity_poly.pdbx_seq_one_letter_code
_entity_poly.pdbx_strand_id
1 'polypeptide(L)'
;MPRTRFALAAAAALAFGAAGCVIATRDPAGQPCQTDADCDAPQLHDQAGAIYRCSPDSDGGGEKRCFVVFPPGAPADTGVDAGPSRIVYWCNEIEPLMQTYCAVCHGEDRTGGLNLPFRADVYDDIDGGSLNGGLDGAKTKADKFKLRVFDQRTMPPFGSAMPTDAERVAIKDWVLSGAPFCVDGGM
;
A
#
# COMPACT_ATOMS: atom_id res chain seq x y z
N MET A 1 -35.77 -25.73 -72.64
CA MET A 1 -35.91 -26.67 -71.51
C MET A 1 -35.96 -25.89 -70.21
N PRO A 2 -36.76 -26.32 -69.23
CA PRO A 2 -37.43 -25.44 -68.28
C PRO A 2 -36.68 -25.26 -66.96
N ARG A 3 -37.08 -24.16 -66.30
CA ARG A 3 -36.72 -23.73 -64.95
C ARG A 3 -37.24 -24.71 -63.90
N THR A 4 -36.41 -25.07 -62.92
CA THR A 4 -36.86 -25.47 -61.58
C THR A 4 -35.87 -24.92 -60.56
N ARG A 5 -36.25 -23.80 -59.94
CA ARG A 5 -35.60 -23.25 -58.76
C ARG A 5 -36.09 -24.05 -57.56
N PHE A 6 -35.21 -24.80 -56.91
CA PHE A 6 -35.51 -25.34 -55.58
C PHE A 6 -35.40 -24.18 -54.58
N ALA A 7 -36.56 -23.74 -54.09
CA ALA A 7 -36.64 -22.90 -52.90
C ALA A 7 -36.46 -23.81 -51.68
N LEU A 8 -35.29 -23.79 -51.04
CA LEU A 8 -35.18 -24.21 -49.65
C LEU A 8 -35.38 -22.98 -48.77
N ALA A 9 -36.47 -23.04 -48.01
CA ALA A 9 -36.88 -22.02 -47.06
C ALA A 9 -35.86 -21.87 -45.93
N ALA A 10 -35.70 -20.62 -45.54
CA ALA A 10 -34.86 -20.16 -44.45
C ALA A 10 -35.26 -20.75 -43.09
N ALA A 11 -34.28 -21.18 -42.32
CA ALA A 11 -34.33 -21.21 -40.87
C ALA A 11 -33.02 -20.60 -40.35
N ALA A 12 -32.86 -19.30 -40.53
CA ALA A 12 -31.81 -18.56 -39.85
C ALA A 12 -32.25 -18.39 -38.39
N ALA A 13 -31.77 -19.28 -37.51
CA ALA A 13 -31.85 -19.07 -36.08
C ALA A 13 -30.99 -17.84 -35.74
N LEU A 14 -31.64 -16.69 -35.57
CA LEU A 14 -31.04 -15.50 -34.98
C LEU A 14 -30.70 -15.80 -33.52
N ALA A 15 -29.51 -16.33 -33.30
CA ALA A 15 -28.87 -16.26 -31.99
C ALA A 15 -28.56 -14.79 -31.72
N PHE A 16 -29.42 -14.12 -30.96
CA PHE A 16 -29.09 -12.84 -30.36
C PHE A 16 -27.96 -13.09 -29.35
N GLY A 17 -26.72 -12.99 -29.82
CA GLY A 17 -25.57 -12.86 -28.95
C GLY A 17 -25.74 -11.58 -28.16
N ALA A 18 -25.96 -11.69 -26.85
CA ALA A 18 -25.90 -10.56 -25.96
C ALA A 18 -24.46 -10.05 -25.97
N ALA A 19 -24.16 -9.11 -26.86
CA ALA A 19 -22.98 -8.26 -26.75
C ALA A 19 -23.23 -7.34 -25.55
N GLY A 20 -22.90 -7.84 -24.36
CA GLY A 20 -22.82 -6.99 -23.17
C GLY A 20 -21.82 -5.88 -23.47
N CYS A 21 -22.25 -4.63 -23.39
CA CYS A 21 -21.33 -3.50 -23.40
C CYS A 21 -20.48 -3.59 -22.13
N VAL A 22 -19.30 -4.19 -22.22
CA VAL A 22 -18.24 -3.92 -21.25
C VAL A 22 -17.81 -2.48 -21.47
N ILE A 23 -18.27 -1.59 -20.59
CA ILE A 23 -17.67 -0.26 -20.45
C ILE A 23 -16.30 -0.53 -19.85
N ALA A 24 -15.32 -0.84 -20.70
CA ALA A 24 -13.92 -0.73 -20.32
C ALA A 24 -13.66 0.77 -20.19
N THR A 25 -13.84 1.31 -18.99
CA THR A 25 -13.16 2.55 -18.63
C THR A 25 -11.69 2.26 -18.87
N ARG A 26 -11.11 2.85 -19.91
CA ARG A 26 -9.68 2.77 -20.16
C ARG A 26 -9.04 3.60 -19.06
N ASP A 27 -8.74 2.95 -17.94
CA ASP A 27 -7.92 3.56 -16.91
C ASP A 27 -6.54 3.81 -17.55
N PRO A 28 -6.09 5.06 -17.64
CA PRO A 28 -4.76 5.40 -18.15
C PRO A 28 -3.66 4.79 -17.28
N ALA A 29 -3.97 4.42 -16.02
CA ALA A 29 -3.04 3.77 -15.11
C ALA A 29 -2.57 2.43 -15.68
N GLY A 30 -1.25 2.24 -15.71
CA GLY A 30 -0.63 1.03 -16.23
C GLY A 30 -0.58 0.97 -17.76
N GLN A 31 -0.73 2.08 -18.48
CA GLN A 31 -0.37 2.12 -19.89
C GLN A 31 1.15 2.34 -20.04
N PRO A 32 1.86 1.61 -20.92
CA PRO A 32 3.28 1.86 -21.16
C PRO A 32 3.48 3.27 -21.73
N CYS A 33 4.55 3.93 -21.29
CA CYS A 33 4.87 5.31 -21.65
C CYS A 33 6.37 5.49 -21.83
N GLN A 34 6.77 6.57 -22.48
CA GLN A 34 8.17 7.02 -22.52
C GLN A 34 8.34 8.36 -21.80
N THR A 35 7.31 9.22 -21.90
CA THR A 35 7.25 10.57 -21.34
C THR A 35 5.89 10.86 -20.72
N ASP A 36 5.80 11.89 -19.87
CA ASP A 36 4.54 12.32 -19.23
C ASP A 36 3.47 12.71 -20.26
N ALA A 37 3.87 13.20 -21.43
CA ALA A 37 2.94 13.54 -22.52
C ALA A 37 2.17 12.32 -23.06
N ASP A 38 2.71 11.11 -22.92
CA ASP A 38 2.03 9.87 -23.32
C ASP A 38 0.85 9.53 -22.40
N CYS A 39 0.81 10.16 -21.21
CA CYS A 39 -0.22 9.99 -20.19
C CYS A 39 -1.28 11.11 -20.21
N ASP A 40 -1.06 12.20 -20.97
CA ASP A 40 -1.89 13.41 -21.03
C ASP A 40 -2.93 13.39 -22.18
N ALA A 41 -3.37 12.21 -22.64
CA ALA A 41 -4.28 12.17 -23.78
C ALA A 41 -5.64 12.82 -23.45
N PRO A 42 -6.24 13.65 -24.33
CA PRO A 42 -7.53 14.31 -24.08
C PRO A 42 -8.71 13.36 -23.83
N GLN A 43 -8.53 12.08 -24.15
CA GLN A 43 -9.51 11.01 -23.99
C GLN A 43 -9.31 10.22 -22.67
N LEU A 44 -8.28 10.58 -21.89
CA LEU A 44 -7.84 9.94 -20.64
C LEU A 44 -8.03 10.87 -19.43
N HIS A 45 -8.48 12.11 -19.63
CA HIS A 45 -9.03 12.90 -18.53
C HIS A 45 -10.31 12.21 -18.05
N ASP A 46 -10.20 11.48 -16.95
CA ASP A 46 -11.36 11.13 -16.16
C ASP A 46 -12.08 12.43 -15.73
N GLN A 47 -13.36 12.32 -15.39
CA GLN A 47 -14.12 13.47 -14.92
C GLN A 47 -13.62 14.01 -13.57
N ALA A 48 -12.58 13.41 -12.97
CA ALA A 48 -12.01 13.74 -11.67
C ALA A 48 -10.75 14.61 -11.75
N GLY A 49 -10.21 14.88 -12.94
CA GLY A 49 -9.06 15.78 -13.13
C GLY A 49 -7.75 15.19 -12.61
N ALA A 50 -7.62 13.86 -12.63
CA ALA A 50 -6.37 13.19 -12.30
C ALA A 50 -5.26 13.58 -13.28
N ILE A 51 -4.06 13.89 -12.76
CA ILE A 51 -2.85 14.09 -13.55
C ILE A 51 -2.13 12.75 -13.59
N TYR A 52 -1.57 12.37 -14.73
CA TYR A 52 -0.81 11.13 -14.85
C TYR A 52 0.66 11.43 -15.15
N ARG A 53 1.58 10.64 -14.59
CA ARG A 53 3.03 10.76 -14.82
C ARG A 53 3.60 9.43 -15.30
N CYS A 54 4.58 9.51 -16.20
CA CYS A 54 5.32 8.35 -16.66
C CYS A 54 6.45 8.00 -15.66
N SER A 55 6.31 6.89 -14.95
CA SER A 55 7.28 6.44 -13.93
C SER A 55 7.70 5.00 -14.19
N PRO A 56 8.90 4.55 -13.75
CA PRO A 56 9.25 3.14 -13.76
C PRO A 56 8.21 2.31 -13.00
N ASP A 57 7.88 1.13 -13.53
CA ASP A 57 7.02 0.19 -12.83
C ASP A 57 7.71 -0.36 -11.57
N SER A 58 7.01 -0.30 -10.44
CA SER A 58 7.47 -0.87 -9.16
C SER A 58 7.56 -2.40 -9.20
N ASP A 59 6.92 -3.04 -10.18
CA ASP A 59 6.87 -4.50 -10.33
C ASP A 59 8.15 -5.10 -10.97
N GLY A 60 9.19 -4.29 -11.18
CA GLY A 60 10.54 -4.76 -11.50
C GLY A 60 10.80 -5.06 -12.99
N GLY A 61 9.88 -4.71 -13.88
CA GLY A 61 10.03 -4.92 -15.34
C GLY A 61 10.92 -3.89 -16.05
N GLY A 62 11.34 -2.81 -15.37
CA GLY A 62 12.14 -1.72 -15.97
C GLY A 62 11.41 -0.87 -17.02
N GLU A 63 10.23 -1.30 -17.48
CA GLU A 63 9.34 -0.56 -18.37
C GLU A 63 8.65 0.57 -17.61
N LYS A 64 8.53 1.74 -18.24
CA LYS A 64 7.81 2.88 -17.66
C LYS A 64 6.32 2.80 -17.98
N ARG A 65 5.49 3.16 -17.02
CA ARG A 65 4.03 3.11 -17.13
C ARG A 65 3.42 4.39 -16.57
N CYS A 66 2.22 4.73 -17.02
CA CYS A 66 1.48 5.87 -16.52
C CYS A 66 0.92 5.56 -15.13
N PHE A 67 1.15 6.45 -14.16
CA PHE A 67 0.62 6.36 -12.80
C PHE A 67 -0.19 7.61 -12.49
N VAL A 68 -1.28 7.45 -11.74
CA VAL A 68 -2.05 8.57 -11.20
C VAL A 68 -1.17 9.34 -10.23
N VAL A 69 -0.94 10.61 -10.54
CA VAL A 69 -0.49 11.61 -9.58
C VAL A 69 -1.75 12.29 -9.08
N PHE A 70 -2.17 11.94 -7.86
CA PHE A 70 -3.38 12.51 -7.25
C PHE A 70 -3.40 14.03 -7.43
N PRO A 71 -4.54 14.62 -7.85
CA PRO A 71 -4.60 16.04 -8.11
C PRO A 71 -4.39 16.83 -6.82
N PRO A 72 -3.75 18.02 -6.87
CA PRO A 72 -3.82 18.97 -5.77
C PRO A 72 -5.28 19.39 -5.57
N GLY A 73 -5.95 18.80 -4.58
CA GLY A 73 -7.33 19.15 -4.20
C GLY A 73 -8.34 18.01 -4.19
N ALA A 74 -7.98 16.78 -4.58
CA ALA A 74 -8.76 15.63 -4.10
C ALA A 74 -8.63 15.61 -2.57
N PRO A 75 -9.73 15.44 -1.80
CA PRO A 75 -9.56 15.14 -0.39
C PRO A 75 -8.68 13.89 -0.36
N ALA A 76 -7.54 13.98 0.35
CA ALA A 76 -6.78 12.79 0.70
C ALA A 76 -7.82 11.78 1.18
N ASP A 77 -7.80 10.58 0.62
CA ASP A 77 -8.55 9.49 1.17
C ASP A 77 -8.27 9.51 2.68
N THR A 78 -9.26 9.89 3.49
CA THR A 78 -9.13 9.77 4.94
C THR A 78 -9.39 8.31 5.36
N GLY A 79 -9.35 7.41 4.38
CA GLY A 79 -9.48 5.98 4.56
C GLY A 79 -8.28 5.45 5.34
N VAL A 80 -8.51 4.33 6.01
CA VAL A 80 -7.51 3.62 6.81
C VAL A 80 -6.31 3.11 5.99
N ASP A 81 -6.40 3.21 4.65
CA ASP A 81 -5.44 2.69 3.67
C ASP A 81 -4.85 3.78 2.75
N ALA A 82 -5.08 5.05 3.07
CA ALA A 82 -4.30 6.13 2.47
C ALA A 82 -2.83 5.88 2.77
N GLY A 83 -2.01 5.86 1.72
CA GLY A 83 -0.58 5.61 1.81
C GLY A 83 0.14 6.51 2.83
N PRO A 84 1.45 6.32 3.04
CA PRO A 84 2.18 7.10 4.02
C PRO A 84 2.10 8.60 3.70
N SER A 85 1.79 9.44 4.69
CA SER A 85 1.73 10.90 4.47
C SER A 85 3.11 11.51 4.23
N ARG A 86 4.16 10.84 4.71
CA ARG A 86 5.57 11.09 4.43
C ARG A 86 6.38 9.84 4.73
N ILE A 87 7.62 9.80 4.25
CA ILE A 87 8.58 8.80 4.69
C ILE A 87 9.05 9.13 6.11
N VAL A 88 8.99 8.13 6.99
CA VAL A 88 9.45 8.19 8.38
C VAL A 88 10.49 7.10 8.56
N TYR A 89 11.60 7.38 9.25
CA TYR A 89 12.69 6.42 9.46
C TYR A 89 12.75 5.94 10.91
N TRP A 90 13.28 4.73 11.09
CA TRP A 90 13.49 4.14 12.40
C TRP A 90 14.37 5.02 13.30
N CYS A 91 15.58 5.31 12.83
CA CYS A 91 16.70 5.77 13.66
C CYS A 91 16.50 7.14 14.31
N ASN A 92 15.72 8.00 13.68
CA ASN A 92 15.51 9.38 14.12
C ASN A 92 14.14 9.61 14.77
N GLU A 93 13.11 8.87 14.36
CA GLU A 93 11.73 9.19 14.72
C GLU A 93 10.99 8.04 15.38
N ILE A 94 11.17 6.79 14.94
CA ILE A 94 10.41 5.67 15.51
C ILE A 94 11.11 5.05 16.71
N GLU A 95 12.43 4.92 16.68
CA GLU A 95 13.18 4.36 17.81
C GLU A 95 12.89 5.10 19.13
N PRO A 96 12.89 6.45 19.19
CA PRO A 96 12.53 7.14 20.43
C PRO A 96 11.10 6.84 20.91
N LEU A 97 10.15 6.66 19.98
CA LEU A 97 8.77 6.30 20.32
C LEU A 97 8.69 4.87 20.87
N MET A 98 9.41 3.94 20.26
CA MET A 98 9.46 2.56 20.74
C MET A 98 10.10 2.48 22.13
N GLN A 99 11.16 3.24 22.37
CA GLN A 99 11.79 3.32 23.70
C GLN A 99 10.85 3.93 24.74
N THR A 100 10.13 5.00 24.38
CA THR A 100 9.25 5.72 25.31
C THR A 100 7.99 4.94 25.67
N TYR A 101 7.34 4.30 24.69
CA TYR A 101 6.00 3.75 24.86
C TYR A 101 5.95 2.22 24.86
N CYS A 102 6.92 1.54 24.24
CA CYS A 102 6.83 0.10 23.97
C CYS A 102 7.83 -0.71 24.80
N ALA A 103 9.07 -0.24 24.92
CA ALA A 103 10.20 -0.99 25.50
C ALA A 103 9.99 -1.36 26.98
N VAL A 104 9.19 -0.59 27.71
CA VAL A 104 8.84 -0.89 29.12
C VAL A 104 8.24 -2.30 29.27
N CYS A 105 7.46 -2.74 28.28
CA CYS A 105 6.79 -4.05 28.30
C CYS A 105 7.29 -5.01 27.21
N HIS A 106 7.81 -4.46 26.11
CA HIS A 106 8.26 -5.20 24.93
C HIS A 106 9.76 -5.01 24.63
N GLY A 107 10.54 -4.53 25.59
CA GLY A 107 11.99 -4.45 25.54
C GLY A 107 12.66 -5.71 26.10
N GLU A 108 13.88 -5.59 26.59
CA GLU A 108 14.70 -6.74 27.06
C GLU A 108 14.01 -7.59 28.12
N ASP A 109 13.33 -6.96 29.07
CA ASP A 109 12.70 -7.65 30.19
C ASP A 109 11.34 -8.29 29.82
N ARG A 110 10.79 -7.99 28.63
CA ARG A 110 9.56 -8.57 28.04
C ARG A 110 8.40 -8.74 29.05
N THR A 111 8.15 -7.73 29.88
CA THR A 111 7.23 -7.78 31.03
C THR A 111 5.73 -7.66 30.67
N GLY A 112 5.38 -7.48 29.40
CA GLY A 112 4.02 -7.17 28.91
C GLY A 112 2.95 -8.26 28.99
N GLY A 113 3.11 -9.28 29.84
CA GLY A 113 2.05 -10.25 30.17
C GLY A 113 1.80 -11.36 29.15
N LEU A 114 2.48 -11.32 27.99
CA LEU A 114 2.59 -12.41 27.04
C LEU A 114 4.08 -12.44 26.70
N ASN A 115 4.80 -13.52 27.01
CA ASN A 115 6.20 -13.71 26.61
C ASN A 115 6.28 -13.84 25.08
N LEU A 116 5.98 -12.75 24.37
CA LEU A 116 5.97 -12.69 22.93
C LEU A 116 7.43 -12.68 22.48
N PRO A 117 7.80 -13.50 21.47
CA PRO A 117 9.18 -13.64 21.04
C PRO A 117 9.56 -12.48 20.12
N PHE A 118 9.50 -11.24 20.61
CA PHE A 118 9.94 -10.06 19.89
C PHE A 118 10.49 -8.98 20.83
N ARG A 119 11.19 -8.03 20.23
CA ARG A 119 11.80 -6.87 20.89
C ARG A 119 11.40 -5.62 20.12
N ALA A 120 10.67 -4.71 20.78
CA ALA A 120 10.22 -3.46 20.20
C ALA A 120 11.31 -2.39 20.18
N ASP A 121 12.35 -2.55 20.99
CA ASP A 121 13.46 -1.61 21.17
C ASP A 121 14.65 -1.88 20.23
N VAL A 122 14.55 -2.90 19.37
CA VAL A 122 15.54 -3.22 18.34
C VAL A 122 14.85 -3.26 16.98
N TYR A 123 15.54 -2.79 15.95
CA TYR A 123 14.97 -2.75 14.60
C TYR A 123 14.92 -4.14 13.95
N ASP A 124 16.08 -4.81 13.86
CA ASP A 124 16.24 -6.12 13.23
C ASP A 124 15.99 -7.28 14.20
N ASP A 125 15.76 -8.45 13.63
CA ASP A 125 15.63 -9.70 14.37
C ASP A 125 16.92 -10.06 15.12
N ILE A 126 16.76 -10.62 16.32
CA ILE A 126 17.85 -11.20 17.11
C ILE A 126 17.88 -12.70 16.85
N ASP A 127 19.07 -13.26 16.66
CA ASP A 127 19.30 -14.70 16.43
C ASP A 127 18.42 -15.29 15.31
N GLY A 128 18.19 -14.51 14.25
CA GLY A 128 17.42 -14.92 13.08
C GLY A 128 15.89 -14.86 13.26
N GLY A 129 15.40 -14.29 14.35
CA GLY A 129 13.97 -14.08 14.57
C GLY A 129 13.29 -15.28 15.23
N SER A 130 12.03 -15.10 15.60
CA SER A 130 11.23 -16.06 16.38
C SER A 130 11.05 -17.42 15.68
N LEU A 131 11.07 -17.45 14.35
CA LEU A 131 11.01 -18.69 13.58
C LEU A 131 12.29 -19.52 13.69
N ASN A 132 13.41 -18.91 14.08
CA ASN A 132 14.71 -19.57 14.24
C ASN A 132 15.11 -19.75 15.72
N GLY A 133 14.16 -19.58 16.64
CA GLY A 133 14.42 -19.65 18.09
C GLY A 133 15.01 -18.36 18.68
N GLY A 134 15.16 -17.32 17.87
CA GLY A 134 15.52 -15.97 18.29
C GLY A 134 14.31 -15.12 18.62
N LEU A 135 14.41 -13.82 18.36
CA LEU A 135 13.36 -12.84 18.65
C LEU A 135 13.17 -11.91 17.46
N ASP A 136 11.91 -11.67 17.11
CA ASP A 136 11.61 -10.73 16.05
C ASP A 136 11.95 -9.30 16.48
N GLY A 137 12.50 -8.51 15.56
CA GLY A 137 12.69 -7.08 15.73
C GLY A 137 11.43 -6.29 15.41
N ALA A 138 11.52 -4.99 15.62
CA ALA A 138 10.43 -4.06 15.36
C ALA A 138 10.00 -4.07 13.89
N LYS A 139 10.94 -4.22 12.94
CA LYS A 139 10.66 -4.31 11.51
C LYS A 139 9.74 -5.49 11.19
N THR A 140 10.07 -6.67 11.71
CA THR A 140 9.30 -7.91 11.53
C THR A 140 7.90 -7.81 12.17
N LYS A 141 7.72 -6.93 13.16
CA LYS A 141 6.43 -6.66 13.82
C LYS A 141 5.71 -5.39 13.34
N ALA A 142 6.21 -4.72 12.30
CA ALA A 142 5.68 -3.44 11.81
C ALA A 142 4.15 -3.42 11.66
N ASP A 143 3.57 -4.41 10.97
CA ASP A 143 2.12 -4.49 10.77
C ASP A 143 1.33 -4.61 12.08
N LYS A 144 1.89 -5.30 13.08
CA LYS A 144 1.27 -5.41 14.40
C LYS A 144 1.33 -4.08 15.14
N PHE A 145 2.36 -3.26 14.93
CA PHE A 145 2.38 -1.91 15.49
C PHE A 145 1.33 -1.01 14.84
N LYS A 146 1.20 -0.98 13.51
CA LYS A 146 0.09 -0.25 12.86
C LYS A 146 -1.26 -0.68 13.42
N LEU A 147 -1.51 -1.99 13.46
CA LEU A 147 -2.78 -2.53 13.93
C LEU A 147 -3.09 -2.13 15.37
N ARG A 148 -2.14 -2.30 16.29
CA ARG A 148 -2.40 -2.15 17.73
C ARG A 148 -2.28 -0.70 18.19
N VAL A 149 -1.42 0.09 17.55
CA VAL A 149 -1.14 1.48 17.95
C VAL A 149 -2.00 2.47 17.17
N PHE A 150 -2.19 2.28 15.87
CA PHE A 150 -2.96 3.22 15.04
C PHE A 150 -4.42 2.77 14.85
N ASP A 151 -4.65 1.57 14.31
CA ASP A 151 -6.00 1.13 13.91
C ASP A 151 -6.89 0.85 15.12
N GLN A 152 -6.39 0.08 16.10
CA GLN A 152 -7.16 -0.35 17.27
C GLN A 152 -6.92 0.51 18.51
N ARG A 153 -5.79 1.22 18.57
CA ARG A 153 -5.36 2.03 19.73
C ARG A 153 -5.41 1.25 21.06
N THR A 154 -5.11 -0.03 21.01
CA THR A 154 -5.09 -0.94 22.18
C THR A 154 -3.70 -1.09 22.80
N MET A 155 -2.69 -0.49 22.19
CA MET A 155 -1.33 -0.39 22.73
C MET A 155 -0.83 1.06 22.75
N PRO A 156 -0.10 1.47 23.80
CA PRO A 156 0.11 0.76 25.08
C PRO A 156 -1.21 0.44 25.84
N PRO A 157 -1.20 -0.49 26.82
CA PRO A 157 -2.41 -0.82 27.57
C PRO A 157 -2.92 0.39 28.35
N PHE A 158 -4.22 0.41 28.64
CA PHE A 158 -4.84 1.50 29.38
C PHE A 158 -4.14 1.73 30.74
N GLY A 159 -3.86 2.99 31.05
CA GLY A 159 -3.13 3.40 32.25
C GLY A 159 -1.62 3.58 32.07
N SER A 160 -1.05 3.15 30.94
CA SER A 160 0.33 3.47 30.55
C SER A 160 0.43 4.81 29.82
N ALA A 161 1.65 5.33 29.67
CA ALA A 161 1.92 6.47 28.79
C ALA A 161 1.47 6.12 27.35
N MET A 162 0.69 7.00 26.73
CA MET A 162 0.13 6.79 25.40
C MET A 162 0.75 7.73 24.38
N PRO A 163 1.11 7.24 23.17
CA PRO A 163 1.48 8.13 22.07
C PRO A 163 0.31 9.05 21.70
N THR A 164 0.65 10.29 21.36
CA THR A 164 -0.22 11.30 20.75
C THR A 164 -0.70 10.84 19.37
N ASP A 165 -1.74 11.48 18.84
CA ASP A 165 -2.24 11.17 17.48
C ASP A 165 -1.16 11.37 16.41
N ALA A 166 -0.32 12.40 16.54
CA ALA A 166 0.78 12.66 15.60
C ALA A 166 1.84 11.54 15.64
N GLU A 167 2.21 11.06 16.82
CA GLU A 167 3.16 9.95 16.97
C GLU A 167 2.57 8.63 16.44
N ARG A 168 1.26 8.41 16.61
CA ARG A 168 0.58 7.24 16.01
C ARG A 168 0.59 7.31 14.48
N VAL A 169 0.39 8.50 13.91
CA VAL A 169 0.52 8.72 12.46
C VAL A 169 1.95 8.46 12.01
N ALA A 170 2.97 8.89 12.76
CA ALA A 170 4.37 8.59 12.42
C ALA A 170 4.65 7.08 12.40
N ILE A 171 4.15 6.33 13.38
CA ILE A 171 4.25 4.86 13.41
C ILE A 171 3.53 4.24 12.20
N LYS A 172 2.31 4.69 11.90
CA LYS A 172 1.56 4.24 10.72
C LYS A 172 2.35 4.50 9.42
N ASP A 173 2.84 5.71 9.24
CA ASP A 173 3.56 6.12 8.03
C ASP A 173 4.88 5.36 7.87
N TRP A 174 5.60 5.08 8.96
CA TRP A 174 6.79 4.21 8.92
C TRP A 174 6.44 2.82 8.42
N VAL A 175 5.38 2.19 8.93
CA VAL A 175 4.92 0.86 8.48
C VAL A 175 4.52 0.90 7.00
N LEU A 176 3.70 1.87 6.60
CA LEU A 176 3.24 2.02 5.22
C LEU A 176 4.37 2.38 4.24
N SER A 177 5.48 2.93 4.73
CA SER A 177 6.70 3.18 3.95
C SER A 177 7.62 1.96 3.84
N GLY A 178 7.20 0.78 4.31
CA GLY A 178 8.00 -0.43 4.32
C GLY A 178 8.98 -0.53 5.49
N ALA A 179 8.70 0.19 6.58
CA ALA A 179 9.50 0.22 7.81
C ALA A 179 11.00 0.48 7.56
N PRO A 180 11.38 1.59 6.90
CA PRO A 180 12.79 1.85 6.58
C PRO A 180 13.62 2.09 7.85
N PHE A 181 14.89 1.67 7.82
CA PHE A 181 15.81 1.80 8.93
C PHE A 181 16.29 3.25 9.11
N CYS A 182 17.31 3.67 8.38
CA CYS A 182 17.73 5.07 8.31
C CYS A 182 17.74 5.52 6.84
N VAL A 183 17.82 6.83 6.60
CA VAL A 183 18.43 7.33 5.37
C VAL A 183 19.91 6.94 5.42
N ASP A 184 20.38 6.20 4.42
CA ASP A 184 21.82 6.19 4.13
C ASP A 184 22.20 7.66 3.94
N GLY A 185 23.11 8.18 4.77
CA GLY A 185 23.48 9.60 4.81
C GLY A 185 24.20 10.06 3.54
N GLY A 186 23.50 10.06 2.40
CA GLY A 186 23.98 10.55 1.11
C GLY A 186 24.01 12.07 1.11
N MET A 187 25.20 12.61 1.40
CA MET A 187 25.68 13.85 0.80
C MET A 187 26.25 13.54 -0.59
#